data_AF-A0A944YTI1-F1
#
_entry.id   AF-A0A944YTI1-F1
#
_cell.length_a   1.000
_cell.length_b   1.000
_cell.length_c   1.000
_cell.angle_alpha   90.00
_cell.angle_beta   90.00
_cell.angle_gamma   90.00
#
_symmetry.space_group_name_H-M   'P 1'
#
loop_
_entity.id
_entity.type
_entity.pdbx_description
1 polymer ?
#
loop_
_entity_poly.entity_id
_entity_poly.type
_entity_poly.pdbx_seq_one_letter_code
_entity_poly.pdbx_strand_id
1 'polypeptide(L)' 'STENKIAFARQSYNDQVLFFNNKIQMFPSNVIAGMYNFKENEFFEIENEVERAVPKVDFS' A
#
# COMPACT_ATOMS: atom_id res chain seq x y z
N SER A 1 -18.97 4.65 -7.16
CA SER A 1 -18.05 4.57 -8.31
C SER A 1 -16.98 3.51 -8.07
N THR A 2 -16.64 2.72 -9.09
CA THR A 2 -15.58 1.69 -9.02
C THR A 2 -14.25 2.27 -8.54
N GLU A 3 -13.95 3.51 -8.91
CA GLU A 3 -12.78 4.26 -8.45
C GLU A 3 -12.73 4.49 -6.93
N ASN A 4 -13.87 4.77 -6.28
CA ASN A 4 -13.91 4.92 -4.82
C ASN A 4 -13.56 3.60 -4.11
N LYS A 5 -13.98 2.45 -4.67
CA LYS A 5 -13.64 1.13 -4.13
C LYS A 5 -12.16 0.84 -4.30
N ILE A 6 -11.58 1.19 -5.44
CA ILE A 6 -10.14 1.04 -5.72
C ILE A 6 -9.32 1.91 -4.77
N ALA A 7 -9.69 3.18 -4.59
CA ALA A 7 -9.01 4.09 -3.67
C ALA A 7 -9.06 3.58 -2.22
N PHE A 8 -10.22 3.11 -1.75
CA PHE A 8 -10.37 2.53 -0.42
C PHE A 8 -9.54 1.24 -0.24
N ALA A 9 -9.53 0.35 -1.22
CA ALA A 9 -8.73 -0.87 -1.18
C ALA A 9 -7.22 -0.57 -1.09
N ARG A 10 -6.75 0.44 -1.84
CA ARG A 10 -5.35 0.91 -1.77
C ARG A 10 -5.00 1.47 -0.40
N GLN A 11 -5.85 2.35 0.14
CA GLN A 11 -5.65 2.90 1.47
C GLN A 11 -5.60 1.78 2.52
N SER A 12 -6.54 0.83 2.49
CA SER A 12 -6.58 -0.30 3.41
C SER A 12 -5.36 -1.22 3.30
N TYR A 13 -4.82 -1.42 2.10
CA TYR A 13 -3.55 -2.15 1.92
C TYR A 13 -2.39 -1.39 2.56
N ASN A 14 -2.26 -0.09 2.25
CA ASN A 14 -1.18 0.74 2.79
C ASN A 14 -1.25 0.83 4.32
N ASP A 15 -2.45 0.98 4.91
CA ASP A 15 -2.64 1.00 6.36
C ASP A 15 -2.19 -0.32 7.02
N GLN A 16 -2.47 -1.46 6.38
CA GLN A 16 -2.02 -2.77 6.87
C GLN A 16 -0.51 -2.95 6.75
N VAL A 17 0.10 -2.53 5.64
CA VAL A 17 1.55 -2.55 5.47
C VAL A 17 2.23 -1.66 6.50
N LEU A 18 1.71 -0.45 6.72
CA LEU A 18 2.20 0.47 7.75
C LEU A 18 2.13 -0.17 9.15
N PHE A 19 0.98 -0.74 9.50
CA PHE A 19 0.79 -1.40 10.79
C PHE A 19 1.77 -2.57 10.96
N PHE A 20 1.93 -3.41 9.94
CA PHE A 20 2.84 -4.54 9.97
C PHE A 20 4.31 -4.10 10.11
N ASN A 21 4.76 -3.15 9.29
CA ASN A 21 6.13 -2.63 9.31
C ASN A 21 6.45 -2.01 10.68
N ASN A 22 5.56 -1.16 11.21
CA ASN A 22 5.72 -0.63 12.56
C ASN A 22 5.79 -1.74 13.61
N LYS A 23 4.93 -2.76 13.50
CA LYS A 23 4.90 -3.86 14.45
C LYS A 23 6.20 -4.66 14.44
N ILE A 24 6.78 -4.97 13.28
CA ILE A 24 8.05 -5.71 13.22
C ILE A 24 9.27 -4.86 13.62
N GLN A 25 9.14 -3.53 13.70
CA GLN A 25 10.19 -2.63 14.17
C GLN A 25 10.11 -2.34 15.69
N MET A 26 8.92 -2.46 16.29
CA MET A 26 8.71 -2.17 17.72
C MET A 26 9.05 -3.34 18.65
N PHE A 27 9.59 -3.04 19.83
CA PHE A 27 9.78 -4.03 20.90
C PHE A 27 8.43 -4.46 21.51
N PRO A 28 8.20 -5.75 21.82
CA PRO A 28 9.11 -6.90 21.68
C PRO A 28 9.03 -7.62 20.33
N SER A 29 8.11 -7.20 19.47
CA SER A 29 7.80 -7.85 18.20
C SER A 29 9.00 -7.91 17.24
N ASN A 30 9.93 -6.94 17.29
CA ASN A 30 11.15 -6.92 16.50
C ASN A 30 12.11 -8.08 16.77
N VAL A 31 12.11 -8.63 17.99
CA VAL A 31 12.91 -9.80 18.35
C VAL A 31 12.35 -11.04 17.64
N ILE A 32 11.02 -11.23 17.70
CA ILE A 32 10.33 -12.31 17.00
C ILE A 32 10.48 -12.13 15.49
N ALA A 33 10.38 -10.89 14.99
CA ALA A 33 10.58 -10.57 13.59
C ALA A 33 11.98 -10.98 13.11
N GLY A 34 13.02 -10.68 13.87
CA GLY A 34 14.39 -11.11 13.58
C GLY A 34 14.58 -12.63 13.65
N MET A 35 14.00 -13.30 14.65
CA MET A 35 14.10 -14.76 14.82
C MET A 35 13.45 -15.54 13.68
N TYR A 36 12.33 -15.04 13.15
CA TYR A 36 11.57 -15.70 12.07
C TYR A 36 11.74 -15.01 10.70
N ASN A 37 12.69 -14.07 10.58
CA ASN A 37 13.03 -13.37 9.34
C ASN A 37 11.84 -12.63 8.69
N PHE A 38 10.95 -12.05 9.50
CA PHE A 38 9.91 -11.15 9.03
C PHE A 38 10.54 -9.82 8.59
N LYS A 39 10.31 -9.42 7.34
CA LYS A 39 10.86 -8.21 6.71
C LYS A 39 9.76 -7.23 6.40
N GLU A 40 10.12 -5.95 6.26
CA GLU A 40 9.19 -4.91 5.85
C GLU A 40 8.59 -5.20 4.48
N ASN A 41 7.31 -4.88 4.33
CA ASN A 41 6.59 -4.94 3.07
C ASN A 41 6.54 -3.54 2.43
N GLU A 42 6.53 -3.50 1.11
CA GLU A 42 6.43 -2.25 0.35
C GLU A 42 4.98 -1.75 0.28
N PHE A 43 4.83 -0.43 0.34
CA PHE A 43 3.55 0.23 0.12
C PHE A 43 3.11 0.08 -1.33
N PHE A 44 1.79 0.06 -1.53
CA PHE A 44 1.22 0.14 -2.86
C PHE A 44 1.25 1.60 -3.31
N GLU A 45 2.32 1.97 -3.99
CA GLU A 45 2.47 3.26 -4.66
C GLU A 45 2.08 3.14 -6.14
N ILE A 46 1.49 4.22 -6.67
CA ILE A 46 1.19 4.32 -8.10
C ILE A 46 2.46 4.86 -8.76
N GLU A 47 3.34 3.98 -9.24
CA GLU A 47 4.59 4.38 -9.93
C GLU A 47 4.32 5.15 -11.24
N ASN A 48 3.11 5.08 -11.78
CA ASN A 48 2.73 5.79 -13.00
C ASN A 48 1.69 6.88 -12.73
N GLU A 49 2.12 8.14 -12.65
CA GLU A 49 1.24 9.31 -12.83
C GLU A 49 0.45 9.26 -14.15
N VAL A 50 0.90 8.44 -15.12
CA VAL A 50 0.25 8.20 -16.41
C VAL A 50 -1.13 7.53 -16.26
N GLU A 51 -1.39 6.72 -15.22
CA GLU A 51 -2.72 6.15 -14.99
C GLU A 51 -3.73 7.18 -14.44
N ARG A 52 -3.26 8.35 -14.03
CA ARG A 52 -4.09 9.51 -13.68
C ARG A 52 -4.51 10.32 -14.92
N ALA A 53 -4.02 9.98 -16.11
CA ALA A 53 -4.42 10.64 -17.34
C ALA A 53 -5.89 10.34 -17.62
N VAL A 54 -6.72 11.36 -17.40
CA VAL A 54 -8.13 11.36 -17.76
C VAL A 54 -8.24 10.94 -19.23
N PRO A 55 -9.03 9.91 -19.59
CA PRO A 55 -9.20 9.53 -20.98
C PRO A 55 -9.70 10.76 -21.74
N LYS A 56 -8.95 11.20 -22.76
CA LYS A 56 -9.41 12.27 -23.66
C LYS A 56 -10.61 11.73 -24.42
N VAL A 57 -11.80 12.10 -23.98
CA VAL A 57 -13.02 11.75 -24.70
C VAL A 57 -13.11 12.69 -25.90
N ASP A 58 -12.83 12.14 -27.08
CA ASP A 58 -13.08 12.77 -28.37
C ASP A 58 -14.51 12.44 -28.78
N PHE A 59 -15.32 13.47 -29.03
CA PHE A 59 -16.73 13.38 -29.43
C PHE A 59 -16.94 13.75 -30.90
N SER A 60 -15.95 13.54 -31.76
CA SER A 60 -16.09 13.75 -33.21
C SER A 60 -17.09 12.80 -33.85
#